data_AF-A0AAV2PXA5-F1
#
_entry.id   AF-A0AAV2PXA5-F1
#
_cell.length_a   1.000
_cell.length_b   1.000
_cell.length_c   1.000
_cell.angle_alpha   90.00
_cell.angle_beta   90.00
_cell.angle_gamma   90.00
#
_symmetry.space_group_name_H-M   'P 1'
#
loop_
_entity.id
_entity.type
_entity.pdbx_description
1 polymer ?
#
loop_
_entity_poly.entity_id
_entity_poly.type
_entity_poly.pdbx_seq_one_letter_code
_entity_poly.pdbx_strand_id
1 'polypeptide(L)'
;SSFTSIVDKLNNLLSNMNAPEPTVILTGDFNFPFVKWTKDTHNGCRWEINSSSTTLDEKAQFLKLTEVVDKYNLVQAIEEPTRERNTLDIVFTNDISIFTHIEVLKSSLSDHNQIEVTTNFKTNNRDINKETPNYGGETDFWQLNFHNDNVSWYTINKEINDIPWHILFNEKNTETCINILLSCLLMLCIKLIPRKKTRNKSKIPRERKKLLNRMKMLKREKHRTYSKIKEKMLEKKIHETETMLIHHRKEERRTKEKKVIENMKNNPKVLFDYINKQKDRDTKIGPFKIQNEYIYDQKEICKLLV
;
A
#
# COMPACT_ATOMS: atom_id res chain seq x y z
N SER A 1 6.23 28.83 -3.69
CA SER A 1 7.29 28.39 -2.74
C SER A 1 7.39 26.88 -2.56
N SER A 2 6.29 26.14 -2.38
CA SER A 2 6.33 24.68 -2.09
C SER A 2 6.83 23.82 -3.27
N PHE A 3 6.30 24.04 -4.48
CA PHE A 3 6.65 23.21 -5.65
C PHE A 3 8.12 23.36 -6.09
N THR A 4 8.63 24.59 -6.08
CA THR A 4 10.03 24.91 -6.40
C THR A 4 11.01 24.11 -5.56
N SER A 5 10.75 23.98 -4.26
CA SER A 5 11.56 23.18 -3.32
C SER A 5 11.50 21.68 -3.63
N ILE A 6 10.35 21.18 -4.07
CA ILE A 6 10.19 19.77 -4.50
C ILE A 6 11.04 19.51 -5.75
N VAL A 7 11.00 20.41 -6.73
CA VAL A 7 11.81 20.28 -7.96
C VAL A 7 13.31 20.35 -7.64
N ASP A 8 13.73 21.19 -6.69
CA ASP A 8 15.13 21.24 -6.25
C ASP A 8 15.57 19.93 -5.56
N LYS A 9 14.69 19.36 -4.70
CA LYS A 9 14.93 18.05 -4.11
C LYS A 9 14.99 16.94 -5.16
N LEU A 10 14.11 16.98 -6.16
CA LEU A 10 14.14 16.05 -7.29
C LEU A 10 15.47 16.16 -8.03
N ASN A 11 15.90 17.37 -8.39
CA ASN A 11 17.18 17.60 -9.06
C ASN A 11 18.37 17.05 -8.24
N ASN A 12 18.35 17.22 -6.92
CA ASN A 12 19.37 16.66 -6.03
C ASN A 12 19.33 15.13 -5.95
N LEU A 13 18.15 14.51 -6.02
CA LEU A 13 18.03 13.04 -6.07
C LEU A 13 18.57 12.49 -7.39
N LEU A 14 18.22 13.15 -8.50
CA LEU A 14 18.66 12.75 -9.83
C LEU A 14 20.18 12.97 -10.01
N SER A 15 20.76 14.02 -9.43
CA SER A 15 22.21 14.28 -9.51
C SER A 15 23.06 13.30 -8.72
N ASN A 16 22.52 12.69 -7.67
CA ASN A 16 23.23 11.77 -6.79
C ASN A 16 23.10 10.29 -7.20
N MET A 17 22.61 10.01 -8.41
CA MET A 17 22.50 8.64 -8.89
C MET A 17 23.88 8.07 -9.25
N ASN A 18 24.14 6.83 -8.79
CA ASN A 18 25.37 6.13 -9.11
C ASN A 18 25.38 5.67 -10.58
N ALA A 19 26.54 5.71 -11.22
CA ALA A 19 26.75 5.12 -12.53
C ALA A 19 26.79 3.56 -12.44
N PRO A 20 26.25 2.83 -13.43
CA PRO A 20 25.47 3.33 -14.57
C PRO A 20 24.11 3.90 -14.12
N GLU A 21 23.67 4.97 -14.76
CA GLU A 21 22.44 5.66 -14.40
C GLU A 21 21.26 4.66 -14.35
N PRO A 22 20.52 4.60 -13.23
CA PRO A 22 19.39 3.69 -13.13
C PRO A 22 18.24 4.17 -14.02
N THR A 23 17.38 3.25 -14.40
CA THR A 23 16.09 3.58 -15.01
C THR A 23 15.21 4.31 -13.98
N VAL A 24 14.75 5.51 -14.34
CA VAL A 24 13.91 6.37 -13.51
C VAL A 24 12.50 6.34 -14.06
N ILE A 25 11.52 6.10 -13.19
CA ILE A 25 10.10 6.28 -13.49
C ILE A 25 9.55 7.27 -12.49
N LEU A 26 9.16 8.46 -12.97
CA LEU A 26 8.56 9.50 -12.15
C LEU A 26 7.08 9.62 -12.54
N THR A 27 6.19 9.38 -11.58
CA THR A 27 4.74 9.40 -11.81
C THR A 27 4.01 10.14 -10.70
N GLY A 28 2.93 10.84 -11.05
CA GLY A 28 2.03 11.45 -10.08
C GLY A 28 1.10 12.46 -10.73
N ASP A 29 0.27 13.09 -9.90
CA ASP A 29 -0.54 14.24 -10.29
C ASP A 29 0.30 15.51 -10.12
N PHE A 30 0.64 16.15 -11.25
CA PHE A 30 1.42 17.38 -11.28
C PHE A 30 0.53 18.63 -11.32
N ASN A 31 -0.77 18.45 -11.57
CA ASN A 31 -1.78 19.51 -11.53
C ASN A 31 -1.44 20.76 -12.39
N PHE A 32 -0.98 20.54 -13.62
CA PHE A 32 -0.73 21.60 -14.62
C PHE A 32 -1.81 21.59 -15.74
N PRO A 33 -3.05 22.08 -15.48
CA PRO A 33 -4.16 21.99 -16.43
C PRO A 33 -3.99 22.84 -17.69
N PHE A 34 -3.10 23.83 -17.67
CA PHE A 34 -2.80 24.69 -18.80
C PHE A 34 -1.79 24.09 -19.79
N VAL A 35 -1.22 22.92 -19.46
CA VAL A 35 -0.27 22.22 -20.32
C VAL A 35 -1.01 21.17 -21.14
N LYS A 36 -0.91 21.31 -22.46
CA LYS A 36 -1.42 20.32 -23.41
C LYS A 36 -0.28 19.42 -23.87
N TRP A 37 -0.42 18.13 -23.67
CA TRP A 37 0.53 17.12 -24.13
C TRP A 37 0.11 16.56 -25.48
N THR A 38 1.05 16.45 -26.42
CA THR A 38 0.83 15.89 -27.75
C THR A 38 1.92 14.90 -28.08
N LYS A 39 1.57 13.75 -28.66
CA LYS A 39 2.55 12.74 -29.02
C LYS A 39 3.53 13.23 -30.10
N ASP A 40 4.81 12.95 -29.88
CA ASP A 40 5.89 13.18 -30.82
C ASP A 40 6.24 11.91 -31.60
N THR A 41 6.99 12.11 -32.67
CA THR A 41 7.56 11.09 -33.56
C THR A 41 8.42 10.03 -32.85
N HIS A 42 8.95 10.33 -31.66
CA HIS A 42 9.85 9.44 -30.89
C HIS A 42 9.18 8.72 -29.72
N ASN A 43 7.85 8.49 -29.77
CA ASN A 43 7.06 7.87 -28.70
C ASN A 43 7.04 8.60 -27.35
N GLY A 44 7.62 9.80 -27.27
CA GLY A 44 7.44 10.75 -26.17
C GLY A 44 6.31 11.74 -26.46
N CYS A 45 6.02 12.61 -25.49
CA CYS A 45 5.10 13.73 -25.66
C CYS A 45 5.84 15.08 -25.61
N ARG A 46 5.38 16.00 -26.46
CA ARG A 46 5.70 17.42 -26.42
C ARG A 46 4.60 18.15 -25.66
N TRP A 47 4.92 19.34 -25.19
CA TRP A 47 4.00 20.18 -24.43
C TRP A 47 3.78 21.53 -25.11
N GLU A 48 2.55 22.06 -24.96
CA GLU A 48 2.15 23.40 -25.36
C GLU A 48 1.44 24.09 -24.20
N ILE A 49 1.76 25.35 -23.94
CA ILE A 49 1.13 26.13 -22.87
C ILE A 49 -0.06 26.90 -23.44
N ASN A 50 -1.25 26.65 -22.90
CA ASN A 50 -2.40 27.49 -23.13
C ASN A 50 -2.28 28.78 -22.31
N SER A 51 -1.77 29.84 -22.96
CA SER A 51 -1.47 31.12 -22.31
C SER A 51 -2.71 31.85 -21.76
N SER A 52 -3.92 31.44 -22.16
CA SER A 52 -5.18 32.05 -21.70
C SER A 52 -5.63 31.58 -20.32
N SER A 53 -5.03 30.51 -19.77
CA SER A 53 -5.54 29.78 -18.60
C SER A 53 -4.50 29.59 -17.50
N THR A 54 -3.45 30.41 -17.44
CA THR A 54 -2.34 30.22 -16.49
C THR A 54 -1.83 31.54 -15.91
N THR A 55 -1.36 31.48 -14.67
CA THR A 55 -0.66 32.59 -14.01
C THR A 55 0.84 32.57 -14.35
N LEU A 56 1.52 33.71 -14.17
CA LEU A 56 2.97 33.79 -14.38
C LEU A 56 3.76 32.85 -13.44
N ASP A 57 3.27 32.64 -12.21
CA ASP A 57 3.92 31.77 -11.23
C ASP A 57 3.80 30.29 -11.61
N GLU A 58 2.60 29.83 -12.01
CA GLU A 58 2.39 28.46 -12.48
C GLU A 58 3.24 28.14 -13.72
N LYS A 59 3.34 29.09 -14.65
CA LYS A 59 4.22 28.96 -15.81
C LYS A 59 5.68 28.83 -15.40
N ALA A 60 6.15 29.64 -14.46
CA ALA A 60 7.53 29.56 -13.96
C ALA A 60 7.80 28.22 -13.25
N GLN A 61 6.83 27.70 -12.49
CA GLN A 61 6.93 26.39 -11.83
C GLN A 61 7.04 25.25 -12.85
N PHE A 62 6.20 25.26 -13.89
CA PHE A 62 6.27 24.26 -14.96
C PHE A 62 7.59 24.35 -15.74
N LEU A 63 8.06 25.55 -16.07
CA LEU A 63 9.35 25.74 -16.76
C LEU A 63 10.53 25.20 -15.94
N LYS A 64 10.52 25.43 -14.62
CA LYS A 64 11.55 24.87 -13.74
C LYS A 64 11.50 23.33 -13.70
N LEU A 65 10.31 22.73 -13.72
CA LEU A 65 10.18 21.28 -13.86
C LEU A 65 10.77 20.82 -15.19
N THR A 66 10.41 21.46 -16.32
CA THR A 66 10.92 21.06 -17.64
C THR A 66 12.44 21.15 -17.73
N GLU A 67 13.08 22.16 -17.11
CA GLU A 67 14.54 22.24 -17.06
C GLU A 67 15.19 21.02 -16.40
N VAL A 68 14.60 20.53 -15.30
CA VAL A 68 15.10 19.32 -14.62
C VAL A 68 14.82 18.08 -15.44
N VAL A 69 13.62 17.96 -15.99
CA VAL A 69 13.19 16.82 -16.81
C VAL A 69 14.08 16.68 -18.05
N ASP A 70 14.36 17.79 -18.75
CA ASP A 70 15.23 17.82 -19.93
C ASP A 70 16.69 17.52 -19.56
N LYS A 71 17.18 18.07 -18.43
CA LYS A 71 18.55 17.82 -17.96
C LYS A 71 18.85 16.33 -17.74
N TYR A 72 17.87 15.55 -17.30
CA TYR A 72 18.01 14.11 -17.04
C TYR A 72 17.34 13.24 -18.11
N ASN A 73 17.06 13.79 -19.29
CA ASN A 73 16.46 13.09 -20.44
C ASN A 73 15.16 12.34 -20.10
N LEU A 74 14.36 12.89 -19.19
CA LEU A 74 13.10 12.29 -18.78
C LEU A 74 12.01 12.62 -19.81
N VAL A 75 11.57 11.61 -20.57
CA VAL A 75 10.54 11.75 -21.59
C VAL A 75 9.16 11.45 -21.01
N GLN A 76 8.18 12.30 -21.32
CA GLN A 76 6.78 12.11 -20.94
C GLN A 76 6.10 11.09 -21.85
N ALA A 77 5.32 10.16 -21.28
CA ALA A 77 4.83 8.99 -22.00
C ALA A 77 3.31 8.95 -22.32
N ILE A 78 2.51 9.93 -21.88
CA ILE A 78 1.04 9.92 -22.01
C ILE A 78 0.48 11.23 -22.57
N GLU A 79 -0.38 11.15 -23.58
CA GLU A 79 -1.07 12.32 -24.14
C GLU A 79 -2.53 12.40 -23.69
N GLU A 80 -3.12 11.26 -23.33
CA GLU A 80 -4.55 11.14 -23.09
C GLU A 80 -4.99 11.87 -21.81
N PRO A 81 -6.17 12.51 -21.80
CA PRO A 81 -6.70 13.16 -20.62
C PRO A 81 -6.85 12.20 -19.43
N THR A 82 -6.23 12.56 -18.31
CA THR A 82 -6.28 11.79 -17.07
C THR A 82 -7.34 12.33 -16.12
N ARG A 83 -7.81 13.56 -16.29
CA ARG A 83 -8.95 14.12 -15.56
C ARG A 83 -9.76 15.01 -16.48
N GLU A 84 -11.01 14.64 -16.71
CA GLU A 84 -11.89 15.33 -17.66
C GLU A 84 -11.27 15.50 -19.05
N ARG A 85 -10.78 16.71 -19.38
CA ARG A 85 -10.14 17.06 -20.66
C ARG A 85 -8.65 17.36 -20.52
N ASN A 86 -8.09 17.29 -19.31
CA ASN A 86 -6.71 17.65 -19.01
C ASN A 86 -5.88 16.41 -18.68
N THR A 87 -4.59 16.46 -19.02
CA THR A 87 -3.59 15.44 -18.70
C THR A 87 -2.78 15.95 -17.51
N LEU A 88 -3.21 15.60 -16.30
CA LEU A 88 -2.65 16.11 -15.03
C LEU A 88 -1.74 15.09 -14.36
N ASP A 89 -2.12 13.82 -14.47
CA ASP A 89 -1.32 12.70 -14.05
C ASP A 89 -0.30 12.44 -15.15
N ILE A 90 0.98 12.45 -14.81
CA ILE A 90 2.08 12.40 -15.78
C ILE A 90 2.99 11.21 -15.47
N VAL A 91 3.54 10.60 -16.52
CA VAL A 91 4.56 9.54 -16.43
C VAL A 91 5.79 9.98 -17.19
N PHE A 92 6.89 10.21 -16.48
CA PHE A 92 8.21 10.53 -17.02
C PHE A 92 9.16 9.33 -16.88
N THR A 93 10.01 9.09 -17.88
CA THR A 93 11.06 8.06 -17.83
C THR A 93 12.29 8.46 -18.64
N ASN A 94 13.49 8.10 -18.18
CA ASN A 94 14.72 8.24 -18.99
C ASN A 94 14.88 7.12 -20.02
N ASP A 95 14.08 6.06 -19.93
CA ASP A 95 14.05 4.97 -20.89
C ASP A 95 12.59 4.61 -21.21
N ILE A 96 12.11 5.06 -22.37
CA ILE A 96 10.76 4.76 -22.84
C ILE A 96 10.61 3.29 -23.29
N SER A 97 11.71 2.62 -23.63
CA SER A 97 11.70 1.26 -24.17
C SER A 97 11.28 0.22 -23.12
N ILE A 98 11.37 0.56 -21.84
CA ILE A 98 10.88 -0.29 -20.75
C ILE A 98 9.35 -0.42 -20.77
N PHE A 99 8.64 0.56 -21.35
CA PHE A 99 7.19 0.56 -21.45
C PHE A 99 6.74 -0.24 -22.67
N THR A 100 6.19 -1.42 -22.41
CA THR A 100 5.61 -2.28 -23.45
C THR A 100 4.19 -1.85 -23.83
N HIS A 101 3.47 -1.24 -22.87
CA HIS A 101 2.11 -0.76 -23.09
C HIS A 101 1.76 0.30 -22.06
N ILE A 102 1.01 1.32 -22.50
CA ILE A 102 0.49 2.39 -21.65
C ILE A 102 -0.97 2.62 -22.04
N GLU A 103 -1.84 2.68 -21.05
CA GLU A 103 -3.27 2.82 -21.27
C GLU A 103 -3.91 3.71 -20.20
N VAL A 104 -4.75 4.65 -20.61
CA VAL A 104 -5.55 5.48 -19.70
C VAL A 104 -6.98 4.94 -19.66
N LEU A 105 -7.35 4.37 -18.51
CA LEU A 105 -8.63 3.72 -18.27
C LEU A 105 -9.54 4.63 -17.44
N LYS A 106 -10.82 4.72 -17.84
CA LYS A 106 -11.81 5.43 -17.03
C LYS A 106 -11.97 4.77 -15.66
N SER A 107 -11.78 5.54 -14.60
CA SER A 107 -11.94 5.06 -13.22
C SER A 107 -13.41 5.16 -12.77
N SER A 108 -13.85 4.16 -12.01
CA SER A 108 -15.14 4.19 -11.31
C SER A 108 -15.01 4.71 -9.87
N LEU A 109 -13.79 4.97 -9.41
CA LEU A 109 -13.43 5.23 -8.01
C LEU A 109 -12.94 6.65 -7.75
N SER A 110 -12.59 7.38 -8.80
CA SER A 110 -12.07 8.74 -8.76
C SER A 110 -12.57 9.51 -9.97
N ASP A 111 -12.56 10.83 -9.86
CA ASP A 111 -12.67 11.78 -10.96
C ASP A 111 -11.44 11.77 -11.89
N HIS A 112 -10.31 11.20 -11.44
CA HIS A 112 -9.16 10.88 -12.28
C HIS A 112 -9.30 9.49 -12.91
N ASN A 113 -8.87 9.37 -14.16
CA ASN A 113 -8.67 8.14 -14.89
C ASN A 113 -7.44 7.40 -14.38
N GLN A 114 -7.48 6.06 -14.42
CA GLN A 114 -6.38 5.21 -14.01
C GLN A 114 -5.38 5.04 -15.16
N ILE A 115 -4.11 5.34 -14.94
CA ILE A 115 -3.03 5.02 -15.87
C ILE A 115 -2.51 3.61 -15.56
N GLU A 116 -2.48 2.73 -16.56
CA GLU A 116 -1.83 1.42 -16.47
C GLU A 116 -0.60 1.37 -17.38
N VAL A 117 0.57 1.20 -16.76
CA VAL A 117 1.85 1.04 -17.46
C VAL A 117 2.33 -0.41 -17.28
N THR A 118 2.61 -1.08 -18.39
CA THR A 118 3.19 -2.44 -18.39
C THR A 118 4.66 -2.37 -18.76
N THR A 119 5.52 -2.81 -17.84
CA THR A 119 6.98 -2.81 -18.04
C THR A 119 7.52 -4.21 -18.33
N ASN A 120 8.67 -4.27 -19.01
CA ASN A 120 9.47 -5.50 -19.16
C ASN A 120 10.44 -5.73 -17.99
N PHE A 121 10.32 -4.95 -16.91
CA PHE A 121 11.24 -4.96 -15.77
C PHE A 121 11.16 -6.31 -15.02
N LYS A 122 12.28 -7.01 -14.94
CA LYS A 122 12.38 -8.28 -14.22
C LYS A 122 12.77 -8.01 -12.77
N THR A 123 11.82 -8.10 -11.85
CA THR A 123 12.14 -8.07 -10.43
C THR A 123 12.70 -9.43 -9.99
N ASN A 124 13.92 -9.44 -9.46
CA ASN A 124 14.41 -10.59 -8.70
C ASN A 124 13.62 -10.65 -7.39
N ASN A 125 12.56 -11.46 -7.37
CA ASN A 125 11.63 -11.66 -6.23
C ASN A 125 12.26 -12.21 -4.93
N ARG A 126 13.58 -12.14 -4.75
CA ARG A 126 14.28 -12.76 -3.62
C ARG A 126 14.16 -11.97 -2.31
N ASP A 127 13.80 -10.69 -2.36
CA ASP A 127 13.85 -9.82 -1.15
C ASP A 127 12.49 -9.41 -0.56
N ILE A 128 11.36 -9.73 -1.21
CA ILE A 128 10.01 -9.33 -0.72
C ILE A 128 9.53 -10.21 0.46
N ASN A 129 10.23 -11.30 0.78
CA ASN A 129 9.87 -12.21 1.88
C ASN A 129 10.68 -12.01 3.17
N LYS A 130 11.52 -10.98 3.26
CA LYS A 130 12.25 -10.73 4.51
C LYS A 130 11.46 -9.79 5.40
N GLU A 131 11.10 -10.36 6.56
CA GLU A 131 10.75 -9.66 7.80
C GLU A 131 9.34 -9.09 7.90
N THR A 132 8.35 -9.99 8.02
CA THR A 132 7.44 -9.78 9.15
C THR A 132 8.25 -10.03 10.41
N PRO A 133 8.44 -9.06 11.31
CA PRO A 133 9.09 -9.35 12.57
C PRO A 133 8.24 -10.39 13.28
N ASN A 134 8.80 -11.59 13.47
CA ASN A 134 8.26 -12.60 14.36
C ASN A 134 8.39 -12.08 15.79
N TYR A 135 7.56 -11.11 16.17
CA TYR A 135 7.30 -10.81 17.57
C TYR A 135 6.45 -11.95 18.11
N GLY A 136 7.13 -13.00 18.57
CA GLY A 136 6.50 -14.17 19.18
C GLY A 136 7.27 -15.44 18.87
N GLY A 137 8.32 -15.72 19.65
CA GLY A 137 8.86 -17.08 19.73
C GLY A 137 7.77 -18.09 20.14
N GLU A 138 8.05 -19.38 20.01
CA GLU A 138 7.12 -20.50 20.30
C GLU A 138 6.61 -20.57 21.76
N THR A 139 6.97 -19.59 22.58
CA THR A 139 6.81 -19.51 24.03
C THR A 139 6.25 -18.14 24.45
N ASP A 140 5.22 -17.62 23.78
CA ASP A 140 4.61 -16.34 24.13
C ASP A 140 3.08 -16.45 24.25
N PHE A 141 2.49 -15.73 25.21
CA PHE A 141 1.05 -15.69 25.48
C PHE A 141 0.25 -15.29 24.23
N TRP A 142 0.87 -14.53 23.32
CA TRP A 142 0.30 -14.14 22.04
C TRP A 142 -0.23 -15.31 21.21
N GLN A 143 0.34 -16.50 21.35
CA GLN A 143 -0.05 -17.68 20.59
C GLN A 143 -1.32 -18.36 21.13
N LEU A 144 -1.82 -17.99 22.31
CA LEU A 144 -2.91 -18.69 23.00
C LEU A 144 -4.27 -18.04 22.74
N ASN A 145 -5.31 -18.87 22.54
CA ASN A 145 -6.67 -18.40 22.30
C ASN A 145 -7.50 -18.38 23.59
N PHE A 146 -7.31 -17.32 24.38
CA PHE A 146 -8.07 -17.08 25.63
C PHE A 146 -9.58 -16.89 25.44
N HIS A 147 -10.04 -16.72 24.19
CA HIS A 147 -11.46 -16.55 23.85
C HIS A 147 -12.10 -17.84 23.34
N ASN A 148 -11.42 -18.99 23.44
CA ASN A 148 -12.02 -20.26 23.06
C ASN A 148 -13.01 -20.70 24.15
N ASP A 149 -14.23 -21.08 23.75
CA ASP A 149 -15.29 -21.55 24.65
C ASP A 149 -14.88 -22.76 25.49
N ASN A 150 -13.87 -23.52 25.04
CA ASN A 150 -13.35 -24.70 25.73
C ASN A 150 -12.32 -24.36 26.84
N VAL A 151 -12.04 -23.08 27.13
CA VAL A 151 -11.10 -22.69 28.19
C VAL A 151 -11.78 -22.80 29.56
N SER A 152 -11.33 -23.75 30.38
CA SER A 152 -11.78 -23.90 31.76
C SER A 152 -10.97 -23.02 32.71
N TRP A 153 -11.43 -21.80 32.94
CA TRP A 153 -10.84 -20.86 33.91
C TRP A 153 -10.79 -21.41 35.34
N TYR A 154 -11.76 -22.26 35.69
CA TYR A 154 -11.77 -22.96 36.97
C TYR A 154 -10.53 -23.83 37.16
N THR A 155 -10.17 -24.62 36.14
CA THR A 155 -9.00 -25.51 36.18
C THR A 155 -7.70 -24.71 36.25
N ILE A 156 -7.60 -23.61 35.48
CA ILE A 156 -6.45 -22.72 35.50
C ILE A 156 -6.25 -22.11 36.88
N ASN A 157 -7.31 -21.58 37.50
CA ASN A 157 -7.22 -20.98 38.83
C ASN A 157 -6.83 -21.99 39.90
N LYS A 158 -7.32 -23.23 39.80
CA LYS A 158 -6.93 -24.31 40.71
C LYS A 158 -5.43 -24.60 40.61
N GLU A 159 -4.92 -24.82 39.40
CA GLU A 159 -3.49 -25.13 39.17
C GLU A 159 -2.57 -23.97 39.58
N ILE A 160 -3.02 -22.71 39.45
CA ILE A 160 -2.26 -21.54 39.93
C ILE A 160 -2.18 -21.51 41.46
N ASN A 161 -3.27 -21.86 42.15
CA ASN A 161 -3.32 -21.89 43.61
C ASN A 161 -2.51 -23.05 44.19
N ASP A 162 -2.41 -24.16 43.46
CA ASP A 162 -1.66 -25.36 43.88
C ASP A 162 -0.12 -25.18 43.74
N ILE A 163 0.35 -24.10 43.11
CA ILE A 163 1.79 -23.81 43.00
C ILE A 163 2.33 -23.29 44.35
N PRO A 164 3.42 -23.87 44.89
CA PRO A 164 4.03 -23.43 46.14
C PRO A 164 4.87 -22.16 45.94
N TRP A 165 4.22 -21.02 45.74
CA TRP A 165 4.85 -19.72 45.50
C TRP A 165 5.87 -19.32 46.57
N HIS A 166 5.58 -19.64 47.83
CA HIS A 166 6.45 -19.34 48.97
C HIS A 166 7.84 -19.99 48.86
N ILE A 167 7.93 -21.19 48.27
CA ILE A 167 9.21 -21.87 48.03
C ILE A 167 9.92 -21.25 46.82
N LEU A 168 9.15 -20.95 45.77
CA LEU A 168 9.70 -20.43 44.52
C LEU A 168 10.27 -19.01 44.63
N PHE A 169 9.71 -18.20 45.53
CA PHE A 169 10.11 -16.82 45.77
C PHE A 169 11.09 -16.65 46.93
N ASN A 170 11.35 -17.71 47.71
CA ASN A 170 12.26 -17.61 48.85
C ASN A 170 13.67 -17.21 48.40
N GLU A 171 14.27 -16.25 49.10
CA GLU A 171 15.63 -15.72 48.86
C GLU A 171 15.89 -15.12 47.46
N LYS A 172 14.83 -14.75 46.71
CA LYS A 172 14.97 -14.14 45.38
C LYS A 172 14.59 -12.67 45.38
N ASN A 173 15.21 -11.91 44.47
CA ASN A 173 14.85 -10.51 44.26
C ASN A 173 13.51 -10.41 43.49
N THR A 174 12.88 -9.23 43.57
CA THR A 174 11.56 -8.97 42.97
C THR A 174 11.54 -9.23 41.46
N GLU A 175 12.60 -8.86 40.74
CA GLU A 175 12.71 -9.06 39.30
C GLU A 175 12.73 -10.56 38.92
N THR A 176 13.51 -11.37 39.65
CA THR A 176 13.56 -12.81 39.43
C THR A 176 12.23 -13.48 39.80
N CYS A 177 11.56 -13.02 40.87
CA CYS A 177 10.23 -13.50 41.23
C CYS A 177 9.19 -13.22 40.14
N ILE A 178 9.22 -12.03 39.52
CA ILE A 178 8.32 -11.67 38.40
C ILE A 178 8.59 -12.57 37.19
N ASN A 179 9.86 -12.81 36.85
CA ASN A 179 10.22 -13.68 35.74
C ASN A 179 9.77 -15.14 35.98
N ILE A 180 9.90 -15.64 37.20
CA ILE A 180 9.41 -16.98 37.60
C ILE A 180 7.89 -17.03 37.49
N LEU A 181 7.19 -16.03 38.02
CA LEU A 181 5.73 -15.93 37.95
C LEU A 181 5.25 -15.97 36.50
N LEU A 182 5.79 -15.10 35.64
CA LEU A 182 5.42 -15.03 34.23
C LEU A 182 5.71 -16.34 33.50
N SER A 183 6.84 -16.98 33.78
CA SER A 183 7.22 -18.26 33.19
C SER A 183 6.28 -19.39 33.61
N CYS A 184 5.94 -19.48 34.91
CA CYS A 184 5.00 -20.48 35.43
C CYS A 184 3.60 -20.31 34.83
N LEU A 185 3.10 -19.06 34.80
CA LEU A 185 1.81 -18.74 34.20
C LEU A 185 1.79 -19.06 32.71
N LEU A 186 2.87 -18.73 31.98
CA LEU A 186 2.99 -19.04 30.57
C LEU A 186 2.96 -20.54 30.31
N MET A 187 3.70 -21.34 31.07
CA MET A 187 3.73 -22.80 30.94
C MET A 187 2.37 -23.42 31.21
N LEU A 188 1.67 -22.97 32.26
CA LEU A 188 0.30 -23.40 32.56
C LEU A 188 -0.66 -23.04 31.43
N CYS A 189 -0.61 -21.80 30.96
CA CYS A 189 -1.46 -21.33 29.88
C CYS A 189 -1.18 -22.09 28.57
N ILE A 190 0.08 -22.39 28.22
CA ILE A 190 0.42 -23.20 27.03
C ILE A 190 -0.18 -24.61 27.12
N LYS A 191 -0.17 -25.22 28.32
CA LYS A 191 -0.69 -26.58 28.55
C LYS A 191 -2.21 -26.63 28.48
N LEU A 192 -2.89 -25.63 29.04
CA LEU A 192 -4.34 -25.67 29.26
C LEU A 192 -5.15 -24.90 28.20
N ILE A 193 -4.54 -23.96 27.49
CA ILE A 193 -5.22 -23.08 26.55
C ILE A 193 -4.85 -23.48 25.12
N PRO A 194 -5.84 -23.73 24.24
CA PRO A 194 -5.56 -24.06 22.86
C PRO A 194 -4.87 -22.89 22.16
N ARG A 195 -3.88 -23.21 21.33
CA ARG A 195 -3.22 -22.21 20.48
C ARG A 195 -4.22 -21.59 19.50
N LYS A 196 -4.04 -20.29 19.21
CA LYS A 196 -4.70 -19.62 18.10
C LYS A 196 -4.41 -20.42 16.84
N LYS A 197 -5.46 -20.82 16.11
CA LYS A 197 -5.27 -21.41 14.78
C LYS A 197 -4.45 -20.42 13.97
N THR A 198 -3.34 -20.87 13.38
CA THR A 198 -2.55 -20.07 12.43
C THR A 198 -3.53 -19.43 11.47
N ARG A 199 -3.52 -18.09 11.38
CA ARG A 199 -4.38 -17.37 10.43
C ARG A 199 -4.05 -17.95 9.06
N ASN A 200 -4.91 -18.82 8.53
CA ASN A 200 -4.86 -19.16 7.12
C ASN A 200 -4.83 -17.81 6.39
N LYS A 201 -3.80 -17.60 5.55
CA LYS A 201 -3.64 -16.37 4.74
C LYS A 201 -5.02 -15.93 4.30
N SER A 202 -5.41 -14.67 4.59
CA SER A 202 -6.78 -14.22 4.40
C SER A 202 -7.22 -14.60 2.99
N LYS A 203 -8.05 -15.64 2.87
CA LYS A 203 -8.42 -16.15 1.55
C LYS A 203 -9.32 -15.09 0.96
N ILE A 204 -8.84 -14.45 -0.10
CA ILE A 204 -9.65 -13.57 -0.93
C ILE A 204 -10.97 -14.32 -1.21
N PRO A 205 -12.14 -13.72 -0.88
CA PRO A 205 -13.42 -14.38 -1.09
C PRO A 205 -13.53 -14.95 -2.50
N ARG A 206 -14.12 -16.14 -2.64
CA ARG A 206 -14.18 -16.87 -3.93
C ARG A 206 -14.78 -16.00 -5.03
N GLU A 207 -15.84 -15.26 -4.74
CA GLU A 207 -16.48 -14.35 -5.68
C GLU A 207 -15.56 -13.20 -6.10
N ARG A 208 -14.86 -12.56 -5.14
CA ARG A 208 -13.83 -11.56 -5.46
C ARG A 208 -12.72 -12.15 -6.34
N LYS A 209 -12.27 -13.37 -6.08
CA LYS A 209 -11.26 -14.05 -6.91
C LYS A 209 -11.76 -14.30 -8.33
N LYS A 210 -13.03 -14.70 -8.50
CA LYS A 210 -13.66 -14.85 -9.83
C LYS A 210 -13.71 -13.52 -10.57
N LEU A 211 -14.11 -12.44 -9.90
CA LEU A 211 -14.18 -11.10 -10.49
C LEU A 211 -12.80 -10.57 -10.89
N LEU A 212 -11.78 -10.75 -10.05
CA LEU A 212 -10.39 -10.39 -10.38
C LEU A 212 -9.85 -11.19 -11.57
N ASN A 213 -10.14 -12.50 -11.62
CA ASN A 213 -9.75 -13.33 -12.75
C ASN A 213 -10.48 -12.93 -14.04
N ARG A 214 -11.79 -12.64 -13.96
CA ARG A 214 -12.57 -12.11 -15.08
C ARG A 214 -11.98 -10.79 -15.59
N MET A 215 -11.68 -9.86 -14.68
CA MET A 215 -11.04 -8.59 -15.00
C MET A 215 -9.72 -8.80 -15.76
N LYS A 216 -8.86 -9.67 -15.23
CA LYS A 216 -7.59 -10.04 -15.86
C LYS A 216 -7.77 -10.61 -17.27
N MET A 217 -8.76 -11.47 -17.47
CA MET A 217 -9.05 -12.05 -18.79
C MET A 217 -9.58 -11.01 -19.78
N LEU A 218 -10.49 -10.14 -19.34
CA LEU A 218 -11.05 -9.07 -20.17
C LEU A 218 -9.97 -8.07 -20.61
N LYS A 219 -9.07 -7.65 -19.70
CA LYS A 219 -7.94 -6.77 -20.03
C LYS A 219 -6.99 -7.41 -21.05
N ARG A 220 -6.67 -8.70 -20.86
CA ARG A 220 -5.86 -9.46 -21.82
C ARG A 220 -6.53 -9.59 -23.18
N GLU A 221 -7.84 -9.78 -23.22
CA GLU A 221 -8.58 -9.85 -24.48
C GLU A 221 -8.66 -8.49 -25.17
N LYS A 222 -8.84 -7.40 -24.40
CA LYS A 222 -8.80 -6.03 -24.91
C LYS A 222 -7.46 -5.76 -25.60
N HIS A 223 -6.37 -6.10 -24.94
CA HIS A 223 -5.02 -5.92 -25.47
C HIS A 223 -4.75 -6.68 -26.78
N ARG A 224 -5.46 -7.77 -27.06
CA ARG A 224 -5.32 -8.56 -28.31
C ARG A 224 -6.28 -8.14 -29.41
N THR A 225 -7.19 -7.22 -29.12
CA THR A 225 -8.30 -6.89 -30.02
C THR A 225 -7.93 -5.71 -30.90
N TYR A 226 -7.99 -5.88 -32.23
CA TYR A 226 -7.79 -4.80 -33.20
C TYR A 226 -9.10 -4.07 -33.58
N SER A 227 -10.26 -4.67 -33.28
CA SER A 227 -11.57 -4.10 -33.63
C SER A 227 -12.02 -3.08 -32.59
N LYS A 228 -12.19 -1.82 -33.01
CA LYS A 228 -12.70 -0.72 -32.16
C LYS A 228 -14.07 -1.02 -31.53
N ILE A 229 -14.94 -1.76 -32.23
CA ILE A 229 -16.26 -2.12 -31.71
C ILE A 229 -16.11 -3.12 -30.56
N LYS A 230 -15.28 -4.15 -30.77
CA LYS A 230 -15.04 -5.18 -29.76
C LYS A 230 -14.27 -4.60 -28.56
N GLU A 231 -13.35 -3.68 -28.79
CA GLU A 231 -12.64 -2.94 -27.75
C GLU A 231 -13.59 -2.17 -26.84
N LYS A 232 -14.50 -1.35 -27.39
CA LYS A 232 -15.53 -0.64 -26.61
C LYS A 232 -16.44 -1.58 -25.82
N MET A 233 -16.79 -2.74 -26.40
CA MET A 233 -17.56 -3.76 -25.67
C MET A 233 -16.78 -4.35 -24.49
N LEU A 234 -15.47 -4.57 -24.65
CA LEU A 234 -14.60 -5.08 -23.60
C LEU A 234 -14.39 -4.04 -22.50
N GLU A 235 -14.23 -2.76 -22.83
CA GLU A 235 -14.19 -1.66 -21.86
C GLU A 235 -15.45 -1.62 -20.99
N LYS A 236 -16.63 -1.73 -21.61
CA LYS A 236 -17.89 -1.78 -20.87
C LYS A 236 -17.92 -2.96 -19.89
N LYS A 237 -17.48 -4.15 -20.33
CA LYS A 237 -17.40 -5.34 -19.46
C LYS A 237 -16.37 -5.21 -18.34
N ILE A 238 -15.25 -4.53 -18.60
CA ILE A 238 -14.23 -4.20 -17.59
C ILE A 238 -14.86 -3.29 -16.52
N HIS A 239 -15.50 -2.20 -16.95
CA HIS A 239 -16.16 -1.26 -16.05
C HIS A 239 -17.28 -1.91 -15.20
N GLU A 240 -18.10 -2.77 -15.81
CA GLU A 240 -19.11 -3.56 -15.09
C GLU A 240 -18.47 -4.46 -14.03
N THR A 241 -17.38 -5.16 -14.38
CA THR A 241 -16.66 -6.05 -13.46
C THR A 241 -16.02 -5.27 -12.31
N GLU A 242 -15.54 -4.05 -12.57
CA GLU A 242 -15.00 -3.14 -11.56
C GLU A 242 -16.10 -2.70 -10.59
N THR A 243 -17.25 -2.30 -11.11
CA THR A 243 -18.42 -1.92 -10.32
C THR A 243 -18.85 -3.06 -9.38
N MET A 244 -18.85 -4.30 -9.88
CA MET A 244 -19.13 -5.48 -9.05
C MET A 244 -18.09 -5.70 -7.94
N LEU A 245 -16.80 -5.49 -8.22
CA LEU A 245 -15.73 -5.57 -7.21
C LEU A 245 -15.92 -4.53 -6.11
N ILE A 246 -16.28 -3.30 -6.48
CA ILE A 246 -16.55 -2.20 -5.56
C ILE A 246 -17.75 -2.55 -4.67
N HIS A 247 -18.85 -3.00 -5.28
CA HIS A 247 -20.04 -3.42 -4.54
C HIS A 247 -19.71 -4.53 -3.54
N HIS A 248 -19.00 -5.58 -3.96
CA HIS A 248 -18.60 -6.67 -3.06
C HIS A 248 -17.71 -6.18 -1.91
N ARG A 249 -16.81 -5.21 -2.13
CA ARG A 249 -16.01 -4.61 -1.03
C ARG A 249 -16.89 -3.82 -0.05
N LYS A 250 -17.86 -3.05 -0.56
CA LYS A 250 -18.82 -2.29 0.26
C LYS A 250 -19.68 -3.22 1.11
N GLU A 251 -20.20 -4.31 0.53
CA GLU A 251 -20.98 -5.30 1.27
C GLU A 251 -20.16 -6.02 2.35
N GLU A 252 -18.91 -6.39 2.08
CA GLU A 252 -18.03 -6.97 3.11
C GLU A 252 -17.79 -5.99 4.26
N ARG A 253 -17.63 -4.70 3.96
CA ARG A 253 -17.50 -3.67 4.98
C ARG A 253 -18.78 -3.52 5.80
N ARG A 254 -19.93 -3.39 5.15
CA ARG A 254 -21.25 -3.27 5.79
C ARG A 254 -21.56 -4.46 6.69
N THR A 255 -21.29 -5.68 6.23
CA THR A 255 -21.51 -6.90 7.03
C THR A 255 -20.59 -6.97 8.25
N LYS A 256 -19.34 -6.51 8.14
CA LYS A 256 -18.44 -6.37 9.30
C LYS A 256 -18.94 -5.32 10.27
N GLU A 257 -19.33 -4.14 9.78
CA GLU A 257 -19.86 -3.04 10.60
C GLU A 257 -21.13 -3.48 11.35
N LYS A 258 -22.06 -4.16 10.67
CA LYS A 258 -23.28 -4.71 11.29
C LYS A 258 -22.95 -5.70 12.41
N LYS A 259 -22.00 -6.62 12.19
CA LYS A 259 -21.54 -7.55 13.25
C LYS A 259 -20.93 -6.83 14.44
N VAL A 260 -20.20 -5.74 14.22
CA VAL A 260 -19.64 -4.94 15.32
C VAL A 260 -20.77 -4.27 16.11
N ILE A 261 -21.75 -3.66 15.43
CA ILE A 261 -22.90 -3.01 16.07
C ILE A 261 -23.74 -3.99 16.90
N GLU A 262 -23.94 -5.21 16.40
CA GLU A 262 -24.69 -6.25 17.12
C GLU A 262 -23.95 -6.74 18.37
N ASN A 263 -22.63 -6.88 18.30
CA ASN A 263 -21.83 -7.45 19.38
C ASN A 263 -21.26 -6.42 20.37
N MET A 264 -21.20 -5.13 20.02
CA MET A 264 -20.59 -4.10 20.87
C MET A 264 -21.33 -3.91 22.20
N LYS A 265 -22.65 -4.20 22.24
CA LYS A 265 -23.45 -4.11 23.47
C LYS A 265 -23.00 -5.12 24.52
N ASN A 266 -22.63 -6.33 24.08
CA ASN A 266 -22.22 -7.43 24.97
C ASN A 266 -20.70 -7.46 25.18
N ASN A 267 -19.92 -6.98 24.22
CA ASN A 267 -18.47 -6.92 24.29
C ASN A 267 -17.93 -5.62 23.65
N PRO A 268 -17.70 -4.56 24.43
CA PRO A 268 -17.23 -3.28 23.91
C PRO A 268 -15.83 -3.38 23.25
N LYS A 269 -15.01 -4.39 23.60
CA LYS A 269 -13.69 -4.60 22.97
C LYS A 269 -13.77 -4.85 21.46
N VAL A 270 -14.89 -5.38 20.96
CA VAL A 270 -15.09 -5.63 19.52
C VAL A 270 -15.07 -4.33 18.71
N LEU A 271 -15.60 -3.24 19.28
CA LEU A 271 -15.58 -1.92 18.66
C LEU A 271 -14.15 -1.37 18.60
N PHE A 272 -13.42 -1.44 19.72
CA PHE A 272 -12.03 -0.99 19.78
C PHE A 272 -11.12 -1.79 18.82
N ASP A 273 -11.30 -3.10 18.74
CA ASP A 273 -10.59 -3.96 17.77
C ASP A 273 -10.90 -3.57 16.32
N TYR A 274 -12.16 -3.25 16.02
CA TYR A 274 -12.56 -2.79 14.69
C TYR A 274 -11.92 -1.44 14.34
N ILE A 275 -11.96 -0.47 15.26
CA ILE A 275 -11.37 0.86 15.09
C ILE A 275 -9.85 0.77 14.94
N ASN A 276 -9.17 -0.01 15.79
CA ASN A 276 -7.72 -0.16 15.75
C ASN A 276 -7.26 -0.77 14.42
N LYS A 277 -7.98 -1.76 13.88
CA LYS A 277 -7.71 -2.29 12.52
C LYS A 277 -7.92 -1.29 11.41
N GLN A 278 -8.72 -0.24 11.62
CA GLN A 278 -8.88 0.84 10.64
C GLN A 278 -7.80 1.93 10.79
N LYS A 279 -7.27 2.12 12.01
CA LYS A 279 -6.14 3.00 12.29
C LYS A 279 -4.83 2.47 11.70
N ASP A 280 -4.66 1.15 11.66
CA ASP A 280 -3.50 0.45 11.04
C ASP A 280 -3.47 0.52 9.50
N ARG A 281 -4.04 1.56 8.88
CA ARG A 281 -3.74 1.85 7.48
C ARG A 281 -2.35 2.46 7.46
N ASP A 282 -1.39 1.74 6.87
CA ASP A 282 0.01 2.15 6.72
C ASP A 282 0.14 3.64 6.37
N THR A 283 0.34 4.47 7.39
CA THR A 283 0.97 5.79 7.31
C THR A 283 2.49 5.64 7.36
N LYS A 284 3.01 4.43 7.15
CA LYS A 284 4.43 4.18 6.97
C LYS A 284 4.82 4.75 5.62
N ILE A 285 5.23 6.02 5.64
CA ILE A 285 6.15 6.55 4.64
C ILE A 285 7.34 5.57 4.61
N GLY A 286 7.67 5.07 3.43
CA GLY A 286 8.71 4.05 3.26
C GLY A 286 10.06 4.51 3.83
N PRO A 287 11.00 3.59 4.02
CA PRO A 287 12.28 3.92 4.63
C PRO A 287 13.00 5.01 3.86
N PHE A 288 13.44 6.06 4.55
CA PHE A 288 14.24 7.12 3.95
C PHE A 288 15.67 6.62 3.78
N LYS A 289 16.18 6.63 2.54
CA LYS A 289 17.58 6.30 2.29
C LYS A 289 18.43 7.57 2.39
N ILE A 290 19.35 7.60 3.35
CA ILE A 290 20.36 8.66 3.47
C ILE A 290 21.73 8.01 3.39
N GLN A 291 22.53 8.39 2.38
CA GLN A 291 23.96 8.06 2.27
C GLN A 291 24.32 6.55 2.45
N ASN A 292 23.36 5.64 2.16
CA ASN A 292 23.36 4.16 2.30
C ASN A 292 22.64 3.54 3.51
N GLU A 293 22.13 4.31 4.45
CA GLU A 293 21.32 3.78 5.55
C GLU A 293 19.83 4.02 5.31
N TYR A 294 19.02 3.03 5.69
CA TYR A 294 17.57 3.08 5.60
C TYR A 294 16.99 3.43 6.98
N ILE A 295 16.37 4.59 7.08
CA ILE A 295 15.70 5.06 8.29
C ILE A 295 14.25 4.65 8.22
N TYR A 296 13.82 3.80 9.16
CA TYR A 296 12.46 3.26 9.22
C TYR A 296 11.59 3.97 10.27
N ASP A 297 12.18 4.76 11.17
CA ASP A 297 11.46 5.41 12.25
C ASP A 297 10.78 6.71 11.79
N GLN A 298 9.47 6.80 12.03
CA GLN A 298 8.65 7.94 11.60
C GLN A 298 9.03 9.25 12.30
N LYS A 299 9.50 9.18 13.56
CA LYS A 299 9.90 10.40 14.30
C LYS A 299 11.21 10.96 13.76
N GLU A 300 12.16 10.10 13.42
CA GLU A 300 13.39 10.52 12.73
C GLU A 300 13.10 11.07 11.34
N ILE A 301 12.26 10.39 10.55
CA ILE A 301 11.83 10.87 9.22
C ILE A 301 11.18 12.26 9.32
N CYS A 302 10.28 12.48 10.28
CA CYS A 302 9.63 13.79 10.47
C CYS A 302 10.62 14.90 10.84
N LYS A 303 11.64 14.61 11.67
CA LYS A 303 12.67 15.59 12.02
C LYS A 303 13.58 15.94 10.85
N LEU A 304 13.79 15.01 9.91
CA LEU A 304 14.61 15.21 8.71
C LEU A 304 13.89 15.96 7.59
N LEU A 305 12.56 16.07 7.67
CA LEU A 305 11.73 16.74 6.67
C LEU A 305 11.39 18.21 7.00
N VAL A 306 11.70 18.66 8.22
CA VAL A 306 11.61 20.07 8.67
C VAL A 306 12.95 20.75 8.48
#